data_AF-A0AAD4J123-F1
#
_entry.id   AF-A0AAD4J123-F1
#
_cell.length_a   1.000
_cell.length_b   1.000
_cell.length_c   1.000
_cell.angle_alpha   90.00
_cell.angle_beta   90.00
_cell.angle_gamma   90.00
#
_symmetry.space_group_name_H-M   'P 1'
#
loop_
_entity.id
_entity.type
_entity.pdbx_description
1 polymer ?
#
loop_
_entity_poly.entity_id
_entity_poly.type
_entity_poly.pdbx_seq_one_letter_code
_entity_poly.pdbx_strand_id
1 'polypeptide(L)'
;MFTHMPIALSGFDLQKELNQSATEKLRRAVDELTTETDAEKFFDNPDISWANAMLNSAEQDLRELPGNPNYPNSLLLFLQRNRRLTLIHPSFFDSMPDLQFLDISDTKIRIVPSSLFKLSKLKVLLLRNCVCLDNLPREIGRLNQLEALDLSGTELYDIPDEIGQLGLLRSMQLSFYGPDVGSEYEHLPSQLVSPNFLSELKEMQALSISVHPEDHRWTEIVACIINDVSKLG
;
A
#
# COMPACT_ATOMS: atom_id res chain seq x y z
N MET A 1 24.12 -7.51 4.16
CA MET A 1 24.20 -6.22 4.86
C MET A 1 23.33 -5.27 4.07
N PHE A 2 22.09 -5.06 4.49
CA PHE A 2 21.09 -4.29 3.72
C PHE A 2 21.43 -2.80 3.77
N THR A 3 21.52 -2.14 2.61
CA THR A 3 21.64 -0.69 2.54
C THR A 3 20.25 -0.08 2.66
N HIS A 4 19.78 0.08 3.90
CA HIS A 4 18.61 0.90 4.19
C HIS A 4 19.03 2.37 4.05
N MET A 5 18.53 3.08 3.03
CA MET A 5 18.67 4.53 2.92
C MET A 5 17.34 5.18 3.30
N PRO A 6 17.10 5.49 4.58
CA PRO A 6 16.00 6.37 4.93
C PRO A 6 16.36 7.77 4.42
N ILE A 7 15.70 8.24 3.35
CA ILE A 7 15.70 9.67 3.01
C ILE A 7 14.66 10.31 3.93
N ALA A 8 15.05 10.57 5.17
CA ALA A 8 14.26 11.36 6.08
C ALA A 8 14.37 12.83 5.67
N LEU A 9 13.31 13.40 5.09
CA LEU A 9 13.11 14.84 5.10
C LEU A 9 13.00 15.25 6.57
N SER A 10 14.04 15.90 7.08
CA SER A 10 14.20 16.19 8.51
C SER A 10 13.07 17.08 9.02
N GLY A 11 12.27 16.55 9.96
CA GLY A 11 11.30 17.36 10.72
C GLY A 11 9.90 16.78 10.90
N PHE A 12 9.60 15.60 10.36
CA PHE A 12 8.25 15.04 10.41
C PHE A 12 8.11 13.95 11.49
N ASP A 13 7.59 14.35 12.66
CA ASP A 13 7.04 13.41 13.64
C ASP A 13 5.61 13.06 13.18
N LEU A 14 5.46 11.91 12.52
CA LEU A 14 4.18 11.36 12.04
C LEU A 14 3.09 11.33 13.13
N GLN A 15 3.48 11.36 14.41
CA GLN A 15 2.54 11.41 15.54
C GLN A 15 1.96 12.80 15.81
N LYS A 16 2.51 13.89 15.23
CA LYS A 16 2.21 15.26 15.65
C LYS A 16 1.35 16.09 14.70
N GLU A 17 1.23 15.76 13.40
CA GLU A 17 0.51 16.62 12.42
C GLU A 17 -0.85 16.10 11.91
N LEU A 18 -1.37 14.98 12.41
CA LEU A 18 -2.67 14.40 11.97
C LEU A 18 -3.90 14.90 12.76
N ASN A 19 -4.01 16.21 13.04
CA ASN A 19 -5.10 16.76 13.85
C ASN A 19 -6.21 17.43 13.03
N GLN A 20 -7.12 16.62 12.46
CA GLN A 20 -8.53 16.96 12.24
C GLN A 20 -9.41 15.75 12.58
N SER A 21 -10.58 16.00 13.18
CA SER A 21 -11.38 15.08 14.01
C SER A 21 -11.85 13.74 13.39
N ALA A 22 -11.69 13.52 12.08
CA ALA A 22 -11.94 12.22 11.44
C ALA A 22 -10.64 11.41 11.29
N THR A 23 -9.54 12.10 11.03
CA THR A 23 -8.17 11.60 10.95
C THR A 23 -7.68 11.10 12.31
N GLU A 24 -8.10 11.72 13.43
CA GLU A 24 -7.77 11.22 14.79
C GLU A 24 -8.47 9.88 15.12
N LYS A 25 -9.65 9.63 14.55
CA LYS A 25 -10.36 8.34 14.73
C LYS A 25 -9.71 7.24 13.91
N LEU A 26 -9.29 7.55 12.67
CA LEU A 26 -8.50 6.67 11.81
C LEU A 26 -7.10 6.44 12.40
N ARG A 27 -6.46 7.47 12.96
CA ARG A 27 -5.16 7.40 13.61
C ARG A 27 -5.20 6.57 14.90
N ARG A 28 -6.21 6.73 15.77
CA ARG A 28 -6.38 5.81 16.91
C ARG A 28 -6.58 4.38 16.46
N ALA A 29 -7.39 4.14 15.43
CA ALA A 29 -7.56 2.79 14.90
C ALA A 29 -6.24 2.22 14.38
N VAL A 30 -5.43 3.03 13.69
CA VAL A 30 -4.11 2.62 13.17
C VAL A 30 -3.07 2.45 14.30
N ASP A 31 -3.00 3.34 15.28
CA ASP A 31 -2.08 3.28 16.42
C ASP A 31 -2.44 2.11 17.36
N GLU A 32 -3.73 1.84 17.60
CA GLU A 32 -4.21 0.66 18.36
C GLU A 32 -3.90 -0.66 17.60
N LEU A 33 -3.87 -0.64 16.27
CA LEU A 33 -3.46 -1.80 15.44
C LEU A 33 -1.95 -2.04 15.40
N THR A 34 -1.12 -1.08 15.83
CA THR A 34 0.35 -1.23 15.94
C THR A 34 0.83 -1.76 17.29
N THR A 35 -0.06 -1.86 18.28
CA THR A 35 0.25 -2.52 19.56
C THR A 35 -0.55 -3.81 19.65
N GLU A 36 0.15 -4.95 19.72
CA GLU A 36 -0.44 -6.31 19.65
C GLU A 36 -1.45 -6.64 20.77
N THR A 37 -1.78 -5.70 21.67
CA THR A 37 -2.46 -5.97 22.95
C THR A 37 -3.92 -5.51 23.03
N ASP A 38 -4.42 -4.66 22.11
CA ASP A 38 -5.79 -4.10 22.21
C ASP A 38 -6.69 -4.33 20.98
N ALA A 39 -6.21 -5.05 19.95
CA ALA A 39 -7.03 -5.42 18.79
C ALA A 39 -8.34 -6.14 19.19
N GLU A 40 -8.35 -6.84 20.32
CA GLU A 40 -9.53 -7.54 20.86
C GLU A 40 -10.73 -6.63 21.17
N LYS A 41 -10.53 -5.34 21.46
CA LYS A 41 -11.61 -4.41 21.82
C LYS A 41 -12.28 -3.74 20.62
N PHE A 42 -11.62 -3.68 19.47
CA PHE A 42 -12.19 -3.12 18.24
C PHE A 42 -13.18 -4.10 17.58
N PHE A 43 -13.04 -5.41 17.87
CA PHE A 43 -13.92 -6.47 17.39
C PHE A 43 -15.32 -6.49 18.03
N ASP A 44 -15.65 -5.55 18.93
CA ASP A 44 -17.02 -5.44 19.49
C ASP A 44 -17.88 -4.36 18.80
N ASN A 45 -17.43 -3.77 17.69
CA ASN A 45 -18.25 -2.82 16.91
C ASN A 45 -19.27 -3.57 16.01
N PRO A 46 -20.59 -3.33 16.17
CA PRO A 46 -21.62 -4.03 15.41
C PRO A 46 -21.59 -3.76 13.89
N ASP A 47 -20.95 -2.68 13.42
CA ASP A 47 -20.74 -2.41 11.98
C ASP A 47 -19.52 -3.14 11.38
N ILE A 48 -18.72 -3.82 12.21
CA ILE A 48 -17.56 -4.66 11.83
C ILE A 48 -17.96 -6.14 11.81
N SER A 49 -19.28 -6.42 11.80
CA SER A 49 -19.85 -7.77 11.90
C SER A 49 -19.22 -8.81 10.98
N TRP A 50 -18.79 -8.44 9.76
CA TRP A 50 -18.12 -9.39 8.85
C TRP A 50 -16.62 -9.57 9.14
N ALA A 51 -15.88 -8.53 9.53
CA ALA A 51 -14.48 -8.71 9.92
C ALA A 51 -14.44 -9.55 11.21
N ASN A 52 -15.38 -9.31 12.14
CA ASN A 52 -15.61 -10.17 13.29
C ASN A 52 -16.05 -11.58 12.91
N ALA A 53 -16.89 -11.76 11.88
CA ALA A 53 -17.25 -13.08 11.38
C ALA A 53 -16.06 -13.81 10.72
N MET A 54 -15.16 -13.09 10.05
CA MET A 54 -13.93 -13.64 9.44
C MET A 54 -12.83 -13.89 10.48
N LEU A 55 -12.73 -13.07 11.53
CA LEU A 55 -11.81 -13.27 12.66
C LEU A 55 -12.29 -14.37 13.62
N ASN A 56 -13.59 -14.45 13.92
CA ASN A 56 -14.17 -15.47 14.80
C ASN A 56 -14.35 -16.83 14.10
N SER A 57 -14.38 -16.86 12.77
CA SER A 57 -14.10 -18.05 12.00
C SER A 57 -12.60 -18.30 12.02
N ALA A 58 -12.09 -18.82 13.13
CA ALA A 58 -10.69 -19.23 13.32
C ALA A 58 -10.00 -19.65 12.01
N GLU A 59 -8.83 -19.08 11.72
CA GLU A 59 -7.88 -19.67 10.78
C GLU A 59 -8.41 -19.91 9.35
N GLN A 60 -9.07 -18.92 8.75
CA GLN A 60 -9.46 -19.07 7.35
C GLN A 60 -8.23 -19.00 6.43
N ASP A 61 -7.75 -20.20 6.16
CA ASP A 61 -6.98 -20.78 5.08
C ASP A 61 -7.40 -20.33 3.64
N LEU A 62 -8.01 -19.15 3.50
CA LEU A 62 -8.62 -18.63 2.28
C LEU A 62 -7.55 -18.41 1.22
N ARG A 63 -7.66 -19.20 0.15
CA ARG A 63 -6.82 -19.05 -1.05
C ARG A 63 -7.35 -17.99 -2.00
N GLU A 64 -8.65 -17.74 -1.96
CA GLU A 64 -9.35 -16.86 -2.89
C GLU A 64 -10.50 -16.11 -2.21
N LEU A 65 -10.68 -14.84 -2.57
CA LEU A 65 -11.86 -14.04 -2.20
C LEU A 65 -12.91 -14.06 -3.32
N PRO A 66 -14.22 -14.13 -2.97
CA PRO A 66 -15.31 -14.31 -3.93
C PRO A 66 -15.57 -13.07 -4.79
N GLY A 67 -16.39 -13.18 -5.83
CA GLY A 67 -16.87 -12.02 -6.59
C GLY A 67 -18.08 -11.32 -5.95
N ASN A 68 -18.17 -10.00 -6.11
CA ASN A 68 -19.35 -9.19 -5.77
C ASN A 68 -19.92 -9.40 -4.36
N PRO A 69 -19.11 -9.35 -3.30
CA PRO A 69 -19.66 -9.34 -1.96
C PRO A 69 -20.44 -8.03 -1.70
N ASN A 70 -21.62 -8.10 -1.08
CA ASN A 70 -22.50 -6.93 -0.94
C ASN A 70 -22.23 -6.16 0.37
N TYR A 71 -21.36 -5.14 0.31
CA TYR A 71 -20.96 -4.35 1.48
C TYR A 71 -20.95 -2.83 1.23
N PRO A 72 -22.13 -2.24 0.94
CA PRO A 72 -22.23 -0.87 0.43
C PRO A 72 -21.79 0.21 1.43
N ASN A 73 -21.82 -0.08 2.74
CA ASN A 73 -21.50 0.87 3.81
C ASN A 73 -20.08 0.66 4.38
N SER A 74 -19.27 -0.24 3.82
CA SER A 74 -17.94 -0.52 4.35
C SER A 74 -17.02 0.68 4.17
N LEU A 75 -16.47 1.16 5.29
CA LEU A 75 -15.45 2.22 5.31
C LEU A 75 -14.04 1.66 5.50
N LEU A 76 -13.93 0.57 6.27
CA LEU A 76 -12.67 -0.08 6.65
C LEU A 76 -12.73 -1.55 6.25
N LEU A 77 -11.67 -2.07 5.64
CA LEU A 77 -11.55 -3.46 5.24
C LEU A 77 -10.17 -3.99 5.59
N PHE A 78 -10.17 -5.02 6.44
CA PHE A 78 -9.00 -5.71 6.95
C PHE A 78 -8.95 -7.12 6.38
N LEU A 79 -7.99 -7.37 5.50
CA LEU A 79 -7.67 -8.65 4.86
C LEU A 79 -6.24 -9.09 5.18
N GLN A 80 -5.58 -8.42 6.11
CA GLN A 80 -4.20 -8.71 6.47
C GLN A 80 -4.04 -10.09 7.11
N ARG A 81 -2.81 -10.63 7.05
CA ARG A 81 -2.41 -11.92 7.65
C ARG A 81 -3.13 -13.14 7.07
N ASN A 82 -3.83 -12.98 5.95
CA ASN A 82 -4.34 -14.11 5.15
C ASN A 82 -3.21 -14.70 4.29
N ARG A 83 -2.27 -15.41 4.92
CA ARG A 83 -1.00 -15.90 4.32
C ARG A 83 -1.15 -16.92 3.17
N ARG A 84 -2.38 -17.34 2.86
CA ARG A 84 -2.69 -18.23 1.73
C ARG A 84 -3.48 -17.55 0.63
N LEU A 85 -3.94 -16.32 0.85
CA LEU A 85 -4.73 -15.57 -0.11
C LEU A 85 -3.84 -15.22 -1.30
N THR A 86 -4.12 -15.85 -2.44
CA THR A 86 -3.38 -15.66 -3.69
C THR A 86 -4.20 -14.94 -4.75
N LEU A 87 -5.53 -14.97 -4.63
CA LEU A 87 -6.44 -14.46 -5.64
C LEU A 87 -7.57 -13.64 -5.01
N ILE A 88 -7.78 -12.43 -5.50
CA ILE A 88 -8.95 -11.62 -5.19
C ILE A 88 -9.76 -11.51 -6.47
N HIS A 89 -11.03 -11.95 -6.44
CA HIS A 89 -11.87 -11.89 -7.63
C HIS A 89 -11.92 -10.46 -8.20
N PRO A 90 -11.87 -10.29 -9.54
CA PRO A 90 -11.80 -8.96 -10.17
C PRO A 90 -12.89 -7.96 -9.77
N SER A 91 -14.03 -8.45 -9.28
CA SER A 91 -15.19 -7.66 -8.87
C SER A 91 -15.41 -7.57 -7.36
N PHE A 92 -14.45 -8.05 -6.53
CA PHE A 92 -14.60 -8.08 -5.08
C PHE A 92 -14.89 -6.70 -4.46
N PHE A 93 -14.30 -5.62 -5.01
CA PHE A 93 -14.48 -4.27 -4.49
C PHE A 93 -15.65 -3.49 -5.11
N ASP A 94 -16.40 -4.07 -6.05
CA ASP A 94 -17.41 -3.34 -6.83
C ASP A 94 -18.59 -2.84 -6.00
N SER A 95 -18.85 -3.43 -4.82
CA SER A 95 -19.96 -3.06 -3.93
C SER A 95 -19.48 -2.41 -2.63
N MET A 96 -18.34 -1.72 -2.64
CA MET A 96 -17.79 -0.99 -1.49
C MET A 96 -17.46 0.48 -1.86
N PRO A 97 -18.43 1.26 -2.36
CA PRO A 97 -18.16 2.59 -2.92
C PRO A 97 -17.63 3.60 -1.89
N ASP A 98 -17.84 3.34 -0.60
CA ASP A 98 -17.45 4.21 0.50
C ASP A 98 -16.16 3.80 1.22
N LEU A 99 -15.45 2.79 0.71
CA LEU A 99 -14.23 2.29 1.34
C LEU A 99 -13.13 3.36 1.36
N GLN A 100 -12.60 3.62 2.56
CA GLN A 100 -11.57 4.62 2.83
C GLN A 100 -10.25 3.99 3.29
N PHE A 101 -10.30 2.82 3.91
CA PHE A 101 -9.11 2.11 4.39
C PHE A 101 -9.15 0.65 3.95
N LEU A 102 -8.03 0.19 3.39
CA LEU A 102 -7.86 -1.17 2.93
C LEU A 102 -6.49 -1.70 3.34
N ASP A 103 -6.47 -2.77 4.14
CA ASP A 103 -5.26 -3.49 4.49
C ASP A 103 -5.31 -4.92 3.95
N ILE A 104 -4.39 -5.26 3.05
CA ILE A 104 -4.21 -6.60 2.45
C ILE A 104 -2.79 -7.11 2.76
N SER A 105 -2.16 -6.60 3.82
CA SER A 105 -0.78 -6.93 4.19
C SER A 105 -0.62 -8.41 4.56
N ASP A 106 0.59 -8.95 4.45
CA ASP A 106 0.92 -10.35 4.79
C ASP A 106 0.04 -11.38 4.04
N THR A 107 -0.29 -11.10 2.78
CA THR A 107 -0.96 -12.01 1.86
C THR A 107 -0.02 -12.47 0.75
N LYS A 108 -0.44 -13.42 -0.08
CA LYS A 108 0.33 -13.94 -1.23
C LYS A 108 -0.28 -13.53 -2.57
N ILE A 109 -0.99 -12.39 -2.60
CA ILE A 109 -1.57 -11.90 -3.83
C ILE A 109 -0.46 -11.57 -4.83
N ARG A 110 -0.66 -11.98 -6.08
CA ARG A 110 0.22 -11.62 -7.19
C ARG A 110 -0.27 -10.40 -7.95
N ILE A 111 -1.58 -10.22 -7.99
CA ILE A 111 -2.25 -9.19 -8.79
C ILE A 111 -3.29 -8.48 -7.92
N VAL A 112 -3.28 -7.15 -7.97
CA VAL A 112 -4.34 -6.33 -7.41
C VAL A 112 -5.50 -6.24 -8.42
N PRO A 113 -6.74 -6.60 -8.07
CA PRO A 113 -7.86 -6.63 -9.01
C PRO A 113 -8.28 -5.24 -9.47
N SER A 114 -8.77 -5.13 -10.70
CA SER A 114 -9.15 -3.84 -11.31
C SER A 114 -10.26 -3.09 -10.57
N SER A 115 -11.14 -3.80 -9.83
CA SER A 115 -12.16 -3.17 -8.99
C SER A 115 -11.58 -2.34 -7.84
N LEU A 116 -10.37 -2.64 -7.33
CA LEU A 116 -9.74 -1.83 -6.29
C LEU A 116 -9.56 -0.39 -6.75
N PHE A 117 -9.16 -0.19 -8.01
CA PHE A 117 -8.94 1.13 -8.61
C PHE A 117 -10.23 1.88 -8.96
N LYS A 118 -11.40 1.32 -8.62
CA LYS A 118 -12.68 2.03 -8.66
C LYS A 118 -13.03 2.69 -7.32
N LEU A 119 -12.28 2.41 -6.25
CA LEU A 119 -12.50 2.94 -4.91
C LEU A 119 -12.06 4.40 -4.82
N SER A 120 -12.89 5.29 -5.36
CA SER A 120 -12.59 6.73 -5.47
C SER A 120 -12.51 7.46 -4.14
N LYS A 121 -12.94 6.84 -3.04
CA LYS A 121 -12.83 7.39 -1.68
C LYS A 121 -11.70 6.77 -0.85
N LEU A 122 -10.91 5.86 -1.44
CA LEU A 122 -9.83 5.19 -0.72
C LEU A 122 -8.73 6.18 -0.36
N LYS A 123 -8.42 6.26 0.93
CA LYS A 123 -7.40 7.15 1.51
C LYS A 123 -6.15 6.41 1.91
N VAL A 124 -6.28 5.18 2.38
CA VAL A 124 -5.16 4.38 2.86
C VAL A 124 -5.21 3.00 2.21
N LEU A 125 -4.11 2.62 1.56
CA LEU A 125 -3.91 1.30 0.98
C LEU A 125 -2.61 0.69 1.52
N LEU A 126 -2.76 -0.45 2.19
CA LEU A 126 -1.66 -1.19 2.80
C LEU A 126 -1.53 -2.56 2.13
N LEU A 127 -0.36 -2.81 1.57
CA LEU A 127 0.02 -4.01 0.83
C LEU A 127 1.37 -4.53 1.33
N ARG A 128 1.63 -4.38 2.63
CA ARG A 128 2.91 -4.72 3.25
C ARG A 128 3.16 -6.22 3.19
N ASN A 129 4.41 -6.64 2.97
CA ASN A 129 4.81 -8.05 2.94
C ASN A 129 3.98 -8.90 1.96
N CYS A 130 3.45 -8.30 0.88
CA CYS A 130 2.84 -9.03 -0.22
C CYS A 130 3.94 -9.55 -1.16
N VAL A 131 4.68 -10.56 -0.69
CA VAL A 131 5.91 -11.08 -1.34
C VAL A 131 5.72 -11.71 -2.73
N CYS A 132 4.49 -11.80 -3.23
CA CYS A 132 4.22 -12.26 -4.59
C CYS A 132 3.78 -11.12 -5.53
N LEU A 133 3.57 -9.91 -4.99
CA LEU A 133 3.15 -8.75 -5.76
C LEU A 133 4.38 -8.15 -6.44
N ASP A 134 4.45 -8.32 -7.75
CA ASP A 134 5.61 -7.96 -8.56
C ASP A 134 5.38 -6.79 -9.52
N ASN A 135 4.12 -6.37 -9.70
CA ASN A 135 3.76 -5.21 -10.51
C ASN A 135 2.55 -4.49 -9.93
N LEU A 136 2.49 -3.17 -10.17
CA LEU A 136 1.31 -2.34 -9.90
C LEU A 136 0.76 -1.82 -11.22
N PRO A 137 -0.54 -1.98 -11.51
CA PRO A 137 -1.09 -1.56 -12.80
C PRO A 137 -1.27 -0.03 -12.83
N ARG A 138 -1.22 0.56 -14.04
CA ARG A 138 -1.40 2.00 -14.28
C ARG A 138 -2.69 2.58 -13.69
N GLU A 139 -3.70 1.75 -13.48
CA GLU A 139 -4.96 2.12 -12.84
C GLU A 139 -4.77 2.66 -11.41
N ILE A 140 -3.61 2.49 -10.77
CA ILE A 140 -3.29 3.11 -9.48
C ILE A 140 -3.58 4.61 -9.48
N GLY A 141 -3.29 5.33 -10.57
CA GLY A 141 -3.53 6.77 -10.69
C GLY A 141 -5.01 7.19 -10.56
N ARG A 142 -5.95 6.24 -10.58
CA ARG A 142 -7.38 6.51 -10.35
C ARG A 142 -7.73 6.71 -8.88
N LEU A 143 -6.86 6.32 -7.94
CA LEU A 143 -7.07 6.49 -6.51
C LEU A 143 -6.78 7.94 -6.06
N ASN A 144 -7.47 8.92 -6.64
CA ASN A 144 -7.17 10.34 -6.47
C ASN A 144 -7.39 10.90 -5.04
N GLN A 145 -7.99 10.12 -4.14
CA GLN A 145 -8.13 10.45 -2.71
C GLN A 145 -7.08 9.75 -1.83
N LEU A 146 -6.15 9.00 -2.41
CA LEU A 146 -5.16 8.25 -1.65
C LEU A 146 -4.18 9.21 -0.98
N GLU A 147 -4.12 9.13 0.35
CA GLU A 147 -3.25 9.92 1.22
C GLU A 147 -2.03 9.09 1.67
N ALA A 148 -2.17 7.76 1.78
CA ALA A 148 -1.09 6.86 2.16
C ALA A 148 -1.08 5.55 1.35
N LEU A 149 0.10 5.18 0.85
CA LEU A 149 0.37 3.92 0.16
C LEU A 149 1.56 3.21 0.78
N ASP A 150 1.38 1.96 1.20
CA ASP A 150 2.45 1.14 1.75
C ASP A 150 2.60 -0.17 0.98
N LEU A 151 3.70 -0.26 0.23
CA LEU A 151 4.15 -1.41 -0.53
C LEU A 151 5.49 -1.94 0.04
N SER A 152 5.75 -1.74 1.33
CA SER A 152 6.97 -2.28 1.94
C SER A 152 6.97 -3.81 1.95
N GLY A 153 8.10 -4.44 1.65
CA GLY A 153 8.20 -5.91 1.61
C GLY A 153 7.48 -6.57 0.42
N THR A 154 7.22 -5.83 -0.66
CA THR A 154 6.80 -6.38 -1.96
C THR A 154 8.00 -6.67 -2.87
N GLU A 155 7.75 -7.42 -3.95
CA GLU A 155 8.77 -7.80 -4.95
C GLU A 155 8.63 -6.98 -6.24
N LEU A 156 8.24 -5.70 -6.14
CA LEU A 156 7.96 -4.85 -7.30
C LEU A 156 9.20 -4.67 -8.19
N TYR A 157 9.01 -4.72 -9.50
CA TYR A 157 10.07 -4.46 -10.48
C TYR A 157 10.18 -2.99 -10.87
N ASP A 158 9.06 -2.28 -10.84
CA ASP A 158 8.91 -0.86 -11.11
C ASP A 158 7.61 -0.34 -10.45
N ILE A 159 7.36 0.96 -10.61
CA ILE A 159 6.03 1.55 -10.41
C ILE A 159 5.61 2.30 -11.69
N PRO A 160 4.32 2.30 -12.04
CA PRO A 160 3.83 3.01 -13.22
C PRO A 160 3.90 4.54 -13.02
N ASP A 161 4.09 5.29 -14.11
CA ASP A 161 4.12 6.76 -14.13
C ASP A 161 2.84 7.39 -13.56
N GLU A 162 1.72 6.68 -13.68
CA GLU A 162 0.44 7.08 -13.14
C GLU A 162 0.43 7.20 -11.61
N ILE A 163 1.46 6.73 -10.90
CA ILE A 163 1.65 7.06 -9.48
C ILE A 163 1.66 8.57 -9.25
N GLY A 164 2.19 9.36 -10.19
CA GLY A 164 2.20 10.82 -10.12
C GLY A 164 0.81 11.45 -10.14
N GLN A 165 -0.24 10.72 -10.53
CA GLN A 165 -1.62 11.20 -10.52
C GLN A 165 -2.23 11.21 -9.11
N LEU A 166 -1.56 10.61 -8.12
CA LEU A 166 -1.99 10.59 -6.72
C LEU A 166 -1.69 11.92 -6.02
N GLY A 167 -2.32 13.00 -6.48
CA GLY A 167 -2.01 14.36 -6.05
C GLY A 167 -2.25 14.68 -4.57
N LEU A 168 -2.94 13.80 -3.83
CA LEU A 168 -3.15 13.91 -2.37
C LEU A 168 -2.25 12.98 -1.55
N LEU A 169 -1.35 12.22 -2.19
CA LEU A 169 -0.49 11.26 -1.53
C LEU A 169 0.55 11.97 -0.68
N ARG A 170 0.51 11.72 0.64
CA ARG A 170 1.41 12.31 1.65
C ARG A 170 2.50 11.35 2.08
N SER A 171 2.20 10.06 2.10
CA SER A 171 3.12 9.03 2.58
C SER A 171 3.17 7.87 1.61
N MET A 172 4.39 7.50 1.21
CA MET A 172 4.63 6.38 0.32
C MET A 172 5.82 5.54 0.80
N GLN A 173 5.61 4.23 0.92
CA GLN A 173 6.68 3.27 1.19
C GLN A 173 6.74 2.26 0.06
N LEU A 174 7.93 2.06 -0.50
CA LEU A 174 8.17 1.19 -1.65
C LEU A 174 9.27 0.17 -1.35
N SER A 175 9.17 -1.01 -1.97
CA SER A 175 10.20 -2.04 -1.94
C SER A 175 10.40 -2.63 -3.32
N PHE A 176 11.62 -2.52 -3.83
CA PHE A 176 12.09 -3.04 -5.11
C PHE A 176 13.11 -4.15 -4.87
N TYR A 177 12.63 -5.37 -4.58
CA TYR A 177 13.53 -6.50 -4.33
C TYR A 177 13.81 -7.36 -5.56
N GLY A 178 13.00 -7.22 -6.61
CA GLY A 178 13.18 -7.99 -7.84
C GLY A 178 12.95 -9.48 -7.64
N PRO A 179 13.05 -10.31 -8.68
CA PRO A 179 12.96 -11.75 -8.51
C PRO A 179 14.23 -12.23 -7.78
N ASP A 180 14.07 -13.18 -6.86
CA ASP A 180 15.16 -13.83 -6.08
C ASP A 180 16.21 -14.54 -6.97
N VAL A 181 15.97 -14.62 -8.29
CA VAL A 181 16.82 -15.30 -9.25
C VAL A 181 17.44 -14.31 -10.24
N GLY A 182 18.76 -14.12 -10.14
CA GLY A 182 19.55 -13.15 -10.92
C GLY A 182 19.43 -13.22 -12.45
N SER A 183 18.91 -14.31 -13.03
CA SER A 183 18.67 -14.45 -14.48
C SER A 183 17.39 -13.78 -14.98
N GLU A 184 16.48 -13.36 -14.11
CA GLU A 184 15.21 -12.73 -14.50
C GLU A 184 15.32 -11.20 -14.64
N TYR A 185 16.45 -10.60 -14.25
CA TYR A 185 16.72 -9.17 -14.43
C TYR A 185 16.83 -8.73 -15.90
N GLU A 186 17.14 -9.65 -16.82
CA GLU A 186 17.23 -9.35 -18.27
C GLU A 186 15.89 -8.91 -18.89
N HIS A 187 14.76 -9.25 -18.26
CA HIS A 187 13.41 -8.93 -18.75
C HIS A 187 12.75 -7.79 -17.96
N LEU A 188 13.43 -7.24 -16.97
CA LEU A 188 12.88 -6.19 -16.13
C LEU A 188 12.91 -4.83 -16.84
N PRO A 189 12.02 -3.90 -16.43
CA PRO A 189 12.09 -2.51 -16.86
C PRO A 189 13.48 -1.93 -16.61
N SER A 190 13.97 -1.12 -17.55
CA SER A 190 15.30 -0.50 -17.45
C SER A 190 15.41 0.50 -16.29
N GLN A 191 14.29 0.92 -15.70
CA GLN A 191 14.22 1.86 -14.59
C GLN A 191 13.20 1.37 -13.55
N LEU A 192 13.47 1.64 -12.27
CA LEU A 192 12.53 1.34 -11.16
C LEU A 192 11.37 2.33 -11.11
N VAL A 193 11.67 3.59 -11.40
CA VAL A 193 10.75 4.71 -11.38
C VAL A 193 11.14 5.67 -12.49
N SER A 194 10.19 6.37 -13.09
CA SER A 194 10.51 7.42 -14.06
C SER A 194 11.17 8.63 -13.40
N PRO A 195 12.13 9.29 -14.06
CA PRO A 195 12.71 10.54 -13.57
C PRO A 195 11.63 11.61 -13.36
N ASN A 196 11.71 12.38 -12.28
CA ASN A 196 10.75 13.42 -11.92
C ASN A 196 9.34 12.92 -11.54
N PHE A 197 9.10 11.62 -11.32
CA PHE A 197 7.76 11.16 -10.92
C PHE A 197 7.24 11.82 -9.62
N LEU A 198 8.15 12.23 -8.73
CA LEU A 198 7.80 12.96 -7.51
C LEU A 198 7.34 14.39 -7.77
N SER A 199 7.67 15.01 -8.91
CA SER A 199 7.27 16.40 -9.18
C SER A 199 5.76 16.58 -9.31
N GLU A 200 5.04 15.50 -9.62
CA GLU A 200 3.57 15.49 -9.68
C GLU A 200 2.93 15.30 -8.28
N LEU A 201 3.69 14.78 -7.30
CA LEU A 201 3.22 14.45 -5.95
C LEU A 201 3.41 15.63 -4.99
N LYS A 202 2.59 16.67 -5.19
CA LYS A 202 2.71 17.97 -4.50
C LYS A 202 2.46 17.94 -2.99
N GLU A 203 1.73 16.94 -2.50
CA GLU A 203 1.40 16.80 -1.08
C GLU A 203 2.34 15.82 -0.35
N MET A 204 3.37 15.31 -1.03
CA MET A 204 4.28 14.29 -0.51
C MET A 204 5.10 14.82 0.68
N GLN A 205 5.01 14.14 1.81
CA GLN A 205 5.69 14.48 3.06
C GLN A 205 6.68 13.40 3.49
N ALA A 206 6.39 12.13 3.19
CA ALA A 206 7.21 11.00 3.59
C ALA A 206 7.37 10.01 2.43
N LEU A 207 8.63 9.72 2.08
CA LEU A 207 9.00 8.72 1.09
C LEU A 207 10.04 7.77 1.67
N SER A 208 9.75 6.47 1.65
CA SER A 208 10.71 5.42 1.95
C SER A 208 10.84 4.50 0.74
N ILE A 209 12.08 4.19 0.34
CA ILE A 209 12.36 3.27 -0.74
C ILE A 209 13.41 2.28 -0.25
N SER A 210 13.04 1.00 -0.25
CA SER A 210 13.95 -0.13 -0.04
C SER A 210 14.25 -0.78 -1.38
N VAL A 211 15.52 -1.10 -1.64
CA VAL A 211 15.93 -1.74 -2.90
C VAL A 211 16.87 -2.90 -2.62
N HIS A 212 16.83 -3.94 -3.45
CA HIS A 212 17.84 -4.99 -3.43
C HIS A 212 19.24 -4.38 -3.66
N PRO A 213 20.26 -4.68 -2.82
CA PRO A 213 21.57 -4.03 -2.91
C PRO A 213 22.29 -4.19 -4.24
N GLU A 214 22.02 -5.29 -4.95
CA GLU A 214 22.62 -5.60 -6.25
C GLU A 214 21.82 -5.05 -7.45
N ASP A 215 20.69 -4.35 -7.22
CA ASP A 215 19.91 -3.77 -8.31
C ASP A 215 20.57 -2.48 -8.83
N HIS A 216 21.29 -2.60 -9.95
CA HIS A 216 21.99 -1.48 -10.57
C HIS A 216 21.06 -0.35 -11.03
N ARG A 217 19.77 -0.63 -11.30
CA ARG A 217 18.79 0.38 -11.73
C ARG A 217 18.59 1.45 -10.65
N TRP A 218 18.78 1.10 -9.38
CA TRP A 218 18.77 2.08 -8.27
C TRP A 218 19.90 3.09 -8.38
N THR A 219 21.11 2.63 -8.72
CA THR A 219 22.29 3.51 -8.78
C THR A 219 22.13 4.58 -9.86
N GLU A 220 21.43 4.25 -10.95
CA GLU A 220 21.16 5.18 -12.05
C GLU A 220 20.10 6.23 -11.68
N ILE A 221 19.07 5.84 -10.92
CA ILE A 221 17.91 6.72 -10.66
C ILE A 221 17.98 7.45 -9.31
N VAL A 222 18.77 6.97 -8.35
CA VAL A 222 18.84 7.55 -6.98
C VAL A 222 19.20 9.03 -6.99
N ALA A 223 20.09 9.46 -7.88
CA ALA A 223 20.44 10.87 -8.02
C ALA A 223 19.25 11.74 -8.48
N CYS A 224 18.42 11.22 -9.40
CA CYS A 224 17.19 11.87 -9.82
C CYS A 224 16.19 11.95 -8.66
N ILE A 225 16.00 10.86 -7.93
CA ILE A 225 15.07 10.81 -6.78
C ILE A 225 15.50 11.81 -5.71
N ILE A 226 16.79 11.86 -5.34
CA ILE A 226 17.31 12.83 -4.36
C ILE A 226 17.06 14.26 -4.84
N ASN A 227 17.33 14.54 -6.12
CA ASN A 227 17.08 15.85 -6.71
C ASN A 227 15.58 16.21 -6.69
N ASP A 228 14.70 15.25 -6.94
CA ASP A 228 13.26 15.50 -6.93
C ASP A 228 12.72 15.70 -5.52
N VAL A 229 13.20 14.92 -4.55
CA VAL A 229 12.90 15.12 -3.13
C VAL A 229 13.34 16.50 -2.66
N SER A 230 14.48 17.01 -3.13
CA SER A 230 14.94 18.36 -2.77
C SER A 230 14.03 19.49 -3.27
N LYS A 231 13.17 19.22 -4.26
CA LYS A 231 12.20 20.18 -4.81
C LYS A 231 10.84 20.13 -4.09
N LEU A 232 10.60 19.14 -3.22
CA LEU A 232 9.31 18.93 -2.56
C LEU A 232 8.97 19.95 -1.46
N GLY A 233 9.89 20.86 -1.10
CA GLY A 233 9.61 22.14 -0.44
C GLY A 233 8.87 22.07 0.89
#